data_AF-A0A4Q3XRL1-F1
#
_entry.id   AF-A0A4Q3XRL1-F1
#
_cell.length_a   1.000
_cell.length_b   1.000
_cell.length_c   1.000
_cell.angle_alpha   90.00
_cell.angle_beta   90.00
_cell.angle_gamma   90.00
#
_symmetry.space_group_name_H-M   'P 1'
#
loop_
_entity.id
_entity.type
_entity.pdbx_description
1 polymer ?
#
loop_
_entity_poly.entity_id
_entity_poly.type
_entity_poly.pdbx_seq_one_letter_code
_entity_poly.pdbx_strand_id
1 'polypeptide(L)'
;MTAGNSGSLKAILGPTNTGKTFFAIERMLAHRSGMIGLPLRLLAREVYHKIVDRIGAQHVALVTGEERIVPAQPRYWVCTVEAMPLDMPVDCLAVDEIQVATDFD
;
A
#
# COMPACT_ATOMS: atom_id res chain seq x y z
N MET A 1 4.80 -0.24 31.04
CA MET A 1 3.64 0.04 30.17
C MET A 1 4.13 0.97 29.08
N THR A 2 4.57 0.44 27.94
CA THR A 2 4.94 1.26 26.78
C THR A 2 3.65 1.80 26.17
N ALA A 3 3.57 3.11 26.01
CA ALA A 3 2.42 3.77 25.39
C ALA A 3 2.18 3.13 24.01
N GLY A 4 1.04 2.48 23.84
CA GLY A 4 0.63 1.94 22.55
C GLY A 4 0.63 3.07 21.53
N ASN A 5 1.28 2.86 20.40
CA ASN A 5 1.23 3.78 19.28
C ASN A 5 -0.24 3.89 18.84
N SER A 6 -0.95 4.94 19.24
CA SER A 6 -2.34 5.18 18.87
C SER A 6 -2.40 5.59 17.40
N GLY A 7 -2.26 4.61 16.50
CA GLY A 7 -2.47 4.81 15.07
C GLY A 7 -3.90 5.25 14.81
N SER A 8 -4.09 6.34 14.06
CA SER A 8 -5.42 6.77 13.66
C SER A 8 -5.93 5.91 12.51
N LEU A 9 -7.04 5.20 12.68
CA LEU A 9 -7.74 4.49 11.61
C LEU A 9 -8.70 5.45 10.88
N LYS A 10 -8.70 5.43 9.55
CA LYS A 10 -9.65 6.17 8.72
C LYS A 10 -10.21 5.27 7.63
N ALA A 11 -11.54 5.20 7.54
CA ALA A 11 -12.23 4.56 6.43
C ALA A 11 -12.64 5.62 5.40
N ILE A 12 -12.15 5.48 4.17
CA ILE A 12 -12.50 6.37 3.06
C ILE A 12 -13.53 5.65 2.20
N LEU A 13 -14.78 6.08 2.29
CA LEU A 13 -15.92 5.41 1.66
C LEU A 13 -16.41 6.18 0.44
N GLY A 14 -16.77 5.46 -0.61
CA GLY A 14 -17.34 6.02 -1.83
C GLY A 14 -17.43 4.97 -2.95
N PRO A 15 -18.24 5.22 -3.99
CA PRO A 15 -18.37 4.34 -5.15
C PRO A 15 -17.04 4.04 -5.84
N THR A 16 -17.02 3.07 -6.76
CA THR A 16 -15.85 2.81 -7.62
C THR A 16 -15.53 4.04 -8.47
N ASN A 17 -14.26 4.17 -8.89
CA ASN A 17 -13.78 5.25 -9.75
C ASN A 17 -13.97 6.70 -9.20
N THR A 18 -14.00 6.87 -7.87
CA THR A 18 -14.08 8.20 -7.22
C THR A 18 -12.75 8.68 -6.62
N GLY A 19 -11.61 8.20 -7.13
CA GLY A 19 -10.28 8.68 -6.74
C GLY A 19 -9.80 8.25 -5.35
N LYS A 20 -10.42 7.26 -4.70
CA LYS A 20 -10.04 6.80 -3.35
C LYS A 20 -8.61 6.25 -3.30
N THR A 21 -8.24 5.40 -4.25
CA THR A 21 -6.87 4.86 -4.37
C THR A 21 -5.85 5.98 -4.55
N PHE A 22 -6.17 6.98 -5.37
CA PHE A 22 -5.32 8.16 -5.55
C PHE A 22 -5.14 8.92 -4.22
N PHE A 23 -6.24 9.18 -3.50
CA PHE A 23 -6.19 9.81 -2.19
C PHE A 23 -5.33 9.01 -1.19
N ALA A 24 -5.46 7.68 -1.16
CA ALA A 24 -4.66 6.81 -0.31
C ALA A 24 -3.17 6.90 -0.65
N ILE A 25 -2.81 6.90 -1.94
CA ILE A 25 -1.42 7.05 -2.41
C ILE A 25 -0.85 8.41 -2.01
N GLU A 26 -1.57 9.52 -2.25
CA GLU A 26 -1.13 10.86 -1.84
C GLU A 26 -0.91 10.93 -0.33
N ARG A 27 -1.85 10.37 0.45
CA ARG A 27 -1.74 10.36 1.90
C ARG A 27 -0.53 9.54 2.35
N MET A 28 -0.30 8.38 1.75
CA MET A 28 0.84 7.50 2.03
C MET A 28 2.17 8.19 1.73
N LEU A 29 2.31 8.85 0.57
CA LEU A 29 3.53 9.54 0.16
C LEU A 29 3.84 10.80 0.98
N ALA A 30 2.88 11.31 1.75
CA ALA A 30 3.09 12.38 2.71
C ALA A 30 3.76 11.91 4.02
N HIS A 31 3.91 10.60 4.23
CA HIS A 31 4.66 10.01 5.35
C HIS A 31 6.09 9.64 4.95
N ARG A 32 6.96 9.29 5.92
CA ARG A 32 8.35 8.92 5.61
C ARG A 32 8.48 7.51 5.04
N SER A 33 7.56 6.63 5.42
CA SER A 33 7.44 5.25 4.93
C SER A 33 5.97 4.87 4.76
N GLY A 34 5.69 3.92 3.87
CA GLY A 34 4.31 3.48 3.65
C GLY A 34 4.18 2.12 2.98
N MET A 35 3.01 1.51 3.12
CA MET A 35 2.63 0.28 2.43
C MET A 35 1.20 0.38 1.93
N ILE A 36 0.95 -0.07 0.71
CA ILE A 36 -0.39 -0.20 0.14
C ILE A 36 -0.65 -1.64 -0.31
N GLY A 37 -1.73 -2.22 0.21
CA GLY A 37 -2.29 -3.50 -0.24
C GLY A 37 -3.39 -3.28 -1.27
N LEU A 38 -3.29 -3.97 -2.40
CA LEU A 38 -4.21 -3.85 -3.55
C LEU A 38 -4.81 -5.23 -3.87
N PRO A 39 -6.07 -5.32 -4.31
CA PRO A 39 -6.74 -6.60 -4.54
C PRO A 39 -6.26 -7.33 -5.79
N LEU A 40 -5.63 -6.62 -6.74
CA LEU A 40 -5.28 -7.17 -8.05
C LEU A 40 -3.82 -6.85 -8.41
N ARG A 41 -3.13 -7.85 -8.95
CA ARG A 41 -1.74 -7.72 -9.41
C ARG A 41 -1.55 -6.62 -10.45
N LEU A 42 -2.47 -6.52 -11.42
CA LEU A 42 -2.39 -5.50 -12.46
C LEU A 42 -2.42 -4.08 -11.86
N LEU A 43 -3.29 -3.88 -10.87
CA LEU A 43 -3.39 -2.62 -10.15
C LEU A 43 -2.13 -2.35 -9.32
N ALA A 44 -1.56 -3.37 -8.67
CA ALA A 44 -0.27 -3.24 -7.97
C ALA A 44 0.87 -2.79 -8.89
N ARG A 45 0.96 -3.34 -10.11
CA ARG A 45 1.94 -2.89 -11.10
C ARG A 45 1.69 -1.45 -11.54
N GLU A 46 0.45 -1.08 -11.82
CA GLU A 46 0.09 0.29 -12.21
C GLU A 46 0.47 1.30 -11.12
N VAL A 47 0.12 1.02 -9.87
CA VAL A 47 0.45 1.88 -8.72
C VAL A 47 1.95 1.94 -8.49
N TYR A 48 2.67 0.82 -8.60
CA TYR A 48 4.13 0.79 -8.52
C TYR A 48 4.76 1.73 -9.54
N HIS A 49 4.39 1.64 -10.82
CA HIS A 49 4.94 2.51 -11.85
C HIS A 49 4.65 3.99 -11.56
N LYS A 50 3.41 4.34 -11.19
CA LYS A 50 3.05 5.72 -10.81
C LYS A 50 3.88 6.27 -9.66
N ILE A 51 4.22 5.46 -8.67
CA ILE A 51 5.03 5.90 -7.54
C ILE A 51 6.50 5.98 -7.94
N VAL A 52 7.01 5.00 -8.69
CA VAL A 52 8.37 5.02 -9.24
C VAL A 52 8.63 6.27 -10.07
N ASP A 53 7.68 6.66 -10.93
CA ASP A 53 7.80 7.87 -11.75
C ASP A 53 7.92 9.16 -10.91
N ARG A 54 7.39 9.15 -9.69
CA ARG A 54 7.40 10.31 -8.79
C ARG A 54 8.62 10.38 -7.89
N ILE A 55 9.10 9.25 -7.38
CA ILE A 55 10.13 9.23 -6.33
C ILE A 55 11.34 8.33 -6.64
N GLY A 56 11.32 7.60 -7.75
CA GLY A 56 12.41 6.72 -8.19
C GLY A 56 12.32 5.29 -7.65
N ALA A 57 12.75 4.34 -8.49
CA ALA A 57 12.65 2.90 -8.24
C ALA A 57 13.41 2.42 -6.99
N GLN A 58 14.49 3.10 -6.62
CA GLN A 58 15.29 2.76 -5.43
C GLN A 58 14.52 2.91 -4.10
N HIS A 59 13.36 3.57 -4.12
CA HIS A 59 12.54 3.82 -2.93
C HIS A 59 11.24 3.02 -2.87
N VAL A 60 10.94 2.22 -3.90
CA VAL A 60 9.65 1.53 -4.03
C VAL A 60 9.88 0.04 -4.22
N ALA A 61 9.26 -0.77 -3.38
CA ALA A 61 9.17 -2.20 -3.58
C ALA A 61 7.83 -2.57 -4.24
N LEU A 62 7.85 -3.59 -5.10
CA LEU A 62 6.65 -4.28 -5.59
C LEU A 62 6.68 -5.72 -5.06
N VAL A 63 5.64 -6.15 -4.38
CA VAL A 63 5.53 -7.52 -3.87
C VAL A 63 4.16 -8.10 -4.20
N THR A 64 4.15 -9.15 -5.01
CA THR A 64 2.95 -9.88 -5.42
C THR A 64 3.21 -11.37 -5.28
N GLY A 65 2.22 -12.23 -5.59
CA GLY A 65 2.44 -13.68 -5.62
C GLY A 65 3.48 -14.14 -6.64
N GLU A 66 3.56 -13.47 -7.79
CA GLU A 66 4.39 -13.90 -8.93
C GLU A 66 5.60 -13.01 -9.20
N GLU A 67 5.60 -11.78 -8.67
CA GLU A 67 6.66 -10.80 -8.91
C GLU A 67 7.09 -10.14 -7.61
N ARG A 68 8.41 -10.04 -7.44
CA ARG A 68 9.03 -9.38 -6.30
C ARG A 68 10.20 -8.52 -6.76
N ILE A 69 10.04 -7.20 -6.60
CA ILE A 69 11.07 -6.19 -6.86
C ILE A 69 11.32 -5.47 -5.53
N VAL A 70 12.50 -5.63 -4.95
CA VAL A 70 12.84 -5.02 -3.65
C VAL A 70 14.22 -4.35 -3.78
N PRO A 71 14.30 -3.01 -3.81
CA PRO A 71 15.58 -2.31 -3.82
C PRO A 71 16.29 -2.47 -2.47
N ALA A 72 17.53 -1.98 -2.35
CA ALA A 72 18.31 -2.10 -1.12
C ALA A 72 17.68 -1.35 0.08
N GLN A 73 16.97 -0.24 -0.17
CA GLN A 73 16.40 0.63 0.87
C GLN A 73 15.00 1.16 0.47
N PRO A 74 13.99 0.28 0.35
CA PRO A 74 12.63 0.70 0.03
C PRO A 74 12.05 1.52 1.18
N ARG A 75 11.38 2.63 0.85
CA ARG A 75 10.56 3.39 1.79
C ARG A 75 9.08 3.08 1.63
N TYR A 76 8.68 2.68 0.43
CA TYR A 76 7.30 2.41 0.08
C TYR A 76 7.14 1.01 -0.48
N TRP A 77 6.08 0.33 -0.05
CA TRP A 77 5.77 -1.04 -0.43
C TRP A 77 4.43 -1.07 -1.16
N VAL A 78 4.44 -1.51 -2.41
CA VAL A 78 3.23 -1.72 -3.20
C VAL A 78 3.01 -3.22 -3.30
N CYS A 79 1.89 -3.70 -2.77
CA CYS A 79 1.66 -5.13 -2.63
C CYS A 79 0.29 -5.56 -3.12
N THR A 80 0.15 -6.82 -3.54
CA THR A 80 -1.15 -7.48 -3.39
C THR A 80 -1.39 -7.77 -1.90
N VAL A 81 -2.65 -7.73 -1.44
CA VAL A 81 -2.98 -7.85 -0.01
C VAL A 81 -2.39 -9.13 0.61
N GLU A 82 -2.45 -10.25 -0.12
CA GLU A 82 -1.98 -11.57 0.30
C GLU A 82 -0.45 -11.67 0.38
N ALA A 83 0.26 -10.78 -0.31
CA ALA A 83 1.72 -10.76 -0.39
C ALA A 83 2.34 -9.65 0.49
N MET A 84 1.52 -8.94 1.28
CA MET A 84 1.98 -7.87 2.17
C MET A 84 2.94 -8.41 3.24
N PRO A 85 4.14 -7.81 3.41
CA PRO A 85 5.02 -8.15 4.52
C PRO A 85 4.40 -7.78 5.87
N LEU A 86 4.22 -8.76 6.75
CA LEU A 86 3.58 -8.55 8.07
C LEU A 86 4.56 -7.98 9.11
N ASP A 87 5.85 -8.27 8.98
CA ASP A 87 6.89 -7.86 9.95
C ASP A 87 7.54 -6.51 9.59
N MET A 88 6.96 -5.76 8.66
CA MET A 88 7.49 -4.48 8.18
C MET A 88 6.68 -3.29 8.73
N PRO A 89 7.15 -2.62 9.80
CA PRO A 89 6.47 -1.43 10.29
C PRO A 89 6.61 -0.27 9.29
N VAL A 90 5.50 0.43 9.05
CA VAL A 90 5.44 1.64 8.21
C VAL A 90 4.64 2.74 8.89
N ASP A 91 4.94 3.99 8.57
CA ASP A 91 4.24 5.15 9.15
C ASP A 91 2.81 5.32 8.60
N CYS A 92 2.52 4.75 7.43
CA CYS A 92 1.20 4.77 6.80
C CYS A 92 0.91 3.46 6.10
N LEU A 93 -0.18 2.80 6.51
CA LEU A 93 -0.71 1.60 5.88
C LEU A 93 -2.02 1.95 5.18
N ALA A 94 -2.11 1.61 3.90
CA ALA A 94 -3.35 1.68 3.12
C ALA A 94 -3.75 0.27 2.67
N VAL A 95 -5.04 -0.03 2.75
CA VAL A 95 -5.62 -1.25 2.18
C VAL A 95 -6.76 -0.81 1.27
N ASP A 96 -6.64 -1.12 -0.01
CA ASP A 96 -7.65 -0.80 -1.02
C ASP A 96 -8.68 -1.92 -1.15
N GLU A 97 -9.89 -1.57 -1.60
CA GLU A 97 -11.03 -2.48 -1.77
C GLU A 97 -11.28 -3.40 -0.56
N ILE A 98 -11.25 -2.84 0.66
CA ILE A 98 -11.39 -3.57 1.93
C ILE A 98 -12.66 -4.42 2.03
N GLN A 99 -13.71 -4.11 1.28
CA GLN A 99 -14.93 -4.92 1.24
C GLN A 99 -14.67 -6.35 0.73
N VAL A 100 -13.59 -6.57 -0.04
CA VAL A 100 -13.19 -7.92 -0.47
C VAL A 100 -12.83 -8.81 0.72
N ALA A 101 -12.43 -8.24 1.86
CA ALA A 101 -12.14 -9.02 3.07
C ALA A 101 -13.38 -9.67 3.72
N THR A 102 -14.59 -9.34 3.25
CA THR A 102 -15.84 -9.99 3.70
C THR A 102 -16.23 -11.18 2.85
N ASP A 103 -15.51 -11.43 1.75
CA ASP A 103 -15.68 -12.61 0.93
C ASP A 103 -14.89 -13.76 1.57
N PHE A 104 -15.61 -14.76 2.09
CA PHE A 104 -15.05 -15.89 2.86
C PHE A 104 -15.03 -17.20 2.06
N ASP A 105 -15.15 -17.12 0.74
CA ASP A 105 -15.09 -18.29 -0.14
C ASP A 105 -13.80 -19.11 0.03
#